data_AF-A0A963JG53-F1
#
_entry.id   AF-A0A963JG53-F1
#
_cell.length_a   1.000
_cell.length_b   1.000
_cell.length_c   1.000
_cell.angle_alpha   90.00
_cell.angle_beta   90.00
_cell.angle_gamma   90.00
#
_symmetry.space_group_name_H-M   'P 1'
#
loop_
_entity.id
_entity.type
_entity.pdbx_description
1 polymer ?
#
loop_
_entity_poly.entity_id
_entity_poly.type
_entity_poly.pdbx_seq_one_letter_code
_entity_poly.pdbx_strand_id
1 'polypeptide(L)'
;MVSRRDLLRRGSACGLAAALPDALADAAGMPAPHIDDPGDPLAGYPHRGWEDFYREEFAATRGDSQGFAFHCSNCQGNCAFRVFARDGVVVREEQLAQYPQIRAEIPDPNPRGCNKGTIHSQSMADADRLHWPLQRVGRRGEGRWRRVAWDAAIDAIAAKVVDTMV
;
A
#
# COMPACT_ATOMS: atom_id res chain seq x y z
N MET A 1 -26.88 32.47 -0.75
CA MET A 1 -25.50 32.67 -1.26
C MET A 1 -24.67 33.21 -0.09
N VAL A 2 -23.70 32.46 0.42
CA VAL A 2 -22.87 32.89 1.56
C VAL A 2 -21.86 33.92 1.07
N SER A 3 -21.77 35.08 1.71
CA SER A 3 -20.82 36.12 1.28
C SER A 3 -19.38 35.73 1.67
N ARG A 4 -18.39 36.22 0.94
CA ARG A 4 -16.96 36.05 1.28
C ARG A 4 -16.65 36.51 2.71
N ARG A 5 -17.37 37.54 3.19
CA ARG A 5 -17.22 38.08 4.54
C ARG A 5 -17.78 37.13 5.60
N ASP A 6 -18.90 36.48 5.31
CA ASP A 6 -19.50 35.47 6.19
C ASP A 6 -18.65 34.21 6.24
N LEU A 7 -18.07 33.80 5.10
CA LEU A 7 -17.13 32.67 5.03
C LEU A 7 -15.89 32.94 5.90
N LEU A 8 -15.29 34.13 5.79
CA LEU A 8 -14.10 34.47 6.58
C LEU A 8 -14.43 34.57 8.07
N ARG A 9 -15.54 35.21 8.46
CA ARG A 9 -15.95 35.29 9.87
C ARG A 9 -16.23 33.91 10.48
N ARG A 10 -16.89 33.02 9.74
CA ARG A 10 -17.17 31.65 10.21
C ARG A 10 -15.91 30.76 10.19
N GLY A 11 -15.03 30.94 9.21
CA GLY A 11 -13.75 30.24 9.11
C GLY A 11 -12.79 30.62 10.23
N SER A 12 -12.70 31.91 10.61
CA SER A 12 -11.91 32.38 11.75
C SER A 12 -12.37 31.76 13.08
N ALA A 13 -13.69 31.65 13.28
CA ALA A 13 -14.26 31.06 14.48
C ALA A 13 -13.96 29.55 14.59
N CYS A 14 -13.99 28.82 13.47
CA CYS A 14 -13.61 27.39 13.45
C CYS A 14 -12.09 27.18 13.62
N GLY A 15 -11.27 28.06 13.05
CA GLY A 15 -9.81 28.01 13.18
C GLY A 15 -9.33 28.22 14.63
N LEU A 16 -10.03 29.06 15.41
CA LEU A 16 -9.70 29.29 16.82
C LEU A 16 -10.05 28.08 17.70
N ALA A 17 -11.16 27.38 17.41
CA ALA A 17 -11.52 26.15 18.10
C ALA A 17 -10.53 25.00 17.82
N ALA A 18 -9.97 24.94 16.61
CA ALA A 18 -8.94 23.97 16.24
C ALA A 18 -7.55 24.28 16.85
N ALA A 19 -7.32 25.50 17.34
CA ALA A 19 -6.09 25.93 18.01
C ALA A 19 -6.15 25.82 19.55
N LEU A 20 -7.30 25.38 20.09
CA LEU A 20 -7.54 25.21 21.52
C LEU A 20 -7.92 23.76 21.93
N PRO A 21 -7.43 22.69 21.28
CA PRO A 21 -7.84 21.34 21.65
C PRO A 21 -7.45 21.00 23.10
N ASP A 22 -6.27 21.44 23.54
CA ASP A 22 -5.81 21.20 24.91
C ASP A 22 -6.63 21.98 25.94
N ALA A 23 -6.97 23.25 25.65
CA ALA A 23 -7.78 24.07 26.55
C ALA A 23 -9.24 23.59 26.65
N LEU A 24 -9.80 23.03 25.56
CA LEU A 24 -11.12 22.40 25.56
C LEU A 24 -11.10 21.04 26.27
N ALA A 25 -10.04 20.25 26.13
CA ALA A 25 -9.86 18.99 26.85
C ALA A 25 -9.71 19.20 28.36
N ASP A 26 -8.91 20.19 28.77
CA ASP A 26 -8.74 20.61 30.17
C ASP A 26 -10.06 21.13 30.75
N ALA A 27 -10.79 21.98 30.01
CA ALA A 27 -12.09 22.49 30.45
C ALA A 27 -13.18 21.42 30.54
N ALA A 28 -13.07 20.34 29.75
CA ALA A 28 -13.95 19.18 29.80
C ALA A 28 -13.58 18.16 30.88
N GLY A 29 -12.49 18.38 31.63
CA GLY A 29 -12.00 17.42 32.63
C GLY A 29 -11.65 16.07 32.01
N MET A 30 -11.28 16.04 30.74
CA MET A 30 -10.79 14.85 30.04
C MET A 30 -9.27 14.90 30.13
N PRO A 31 -8.64 14.34 31.19
CA PRO A 31 -7.19 14.35 31.29
C PRO A 31 -6.62 13.69 30.05
N ALA A 32 -5.67 14.36 29.39
CA ALA A 32 -4.83 13.69 28.42
C ALA A 32 -4.28 12.43 29.08
N PRO A 33 -4.29 11.26 28.42
CA PRO A 33 -3.80 10.03 29.03
C PRO A 33 -2.38 10.27 29.54
N HIS A 34 -2.23 10.29 30.86
CA HIS A 34 -0.96 10.52 31.51
C HIS A 34 -0.12 9.27 31.32
N ILE A 35 0.95 9.40 30.54
CA ILE A 35 1.93 8.34 30.36
C ILE A 35 2.89 8.44 31.55
N ASP A 36 2.70 7.57 32.54
CA ASP A 36 3.49 7.53 33.78
C ASP A 36 4.97 7.19 33.51
N ASP A 37 5.24 6.38 32.47
CA ASP A 37 6.57 6.01 32.02
C ASP A 37 6.66 6.09 30.49
N PRO A 38 7.44 7.03 29.91
CA PRO A 38 7.65 7.10 28.46
C PRO A 38 8.26 5.82 27.85
N GLY A 39 8.95 5.01 28.66
CA GLY A 39 9.55 3.73 28.27
C GLY A 39 8.55 2.57 28.23
N ASP A 40 7.59 2.55 29.14
CA ASP A 40 6.45 1.63 29.12
C ASP A 40 5.14 2.39 29.44
N PRO A 41 4.53 3.04 28.43
CA PRO A 41 3.33 3.86 28.63
C PRO A 41 2.11 3.06 29.08
N LEU A 42 2.22 1.73 29.15
CA LEU A 42 1.17 0.81 29.54
C LEU A 42 1.52 0.04 30.83
N ALA A 43 2.56 0.45 31.57
CA ALA A 43 3.00 -0.23 32.80
C ALA A 43 1.89 -0.34 33.86
N GLY A 44 1.00 0.66 33.94
CA GLY A 44 -0.13 0.68 34.87
C GLY A 44 -1.37 -0.10 34.42
N TYR A 45 -1.37 -0.71 33.24
CA TYR A 45 -2.54 -1.43 32.74
C TYR A 45 -2.76 -2.76 33.48
N PRO A 46 -3.99 -3.06 33.94
CA PRO A 46 -4.27 -4.21 34.79
C PRO A 46 -4.10 -5.56 34.07
N HIS A 47 -4.18 -5.57 32.74
CA HIS A 47 -3.98 -6.77 31.91
C HIS A 47 -3.47 -6.38 30.52
N ARG A 48 -2.47 -7.11 30.01
CA ARG A 48 -1.80 -6.85 28.72
C ARG A 48 -1.88 -8.00 27.72
N GLY A 49 -2.56 -9.10 28.02
CA GLY A 49 -2.70 -10.24 27.10
C GLY A 49 -3.46 -9.91 25.80
N TRP A 50 -4.17 -8.78 25.73
CA TRP A 50 -4.75 -8.30 24.46
C TRP A 50 -3.67 -7.85 23.45
N GLU A 51 -2.45 -7.53 23.91
CA GLU A 51 -1.34 -7.18 23.01
C GLU A 51 -0.95 -8.37 22.13
N ASP A 52 -1.12 -9.59 22.63
CA ASP A 52 -0.78 -10.80 21.89
C ASP A 52 -1.57 -10.89 20.59
N PHE A 53 -2.83 -10.46 20.59
CA PHE A 53 -3.65 -10.37 19.37
C PHE A 53 -2.97 -9.50 18.29
N TYR A 54 -2.50 -8.30 18.62
CA TYR A 54 -1.84 -7.41 17.66
C TYR A 54 -0.43 -7.90 17.27
N ARG A 55 0.29 -8.52 18.20
CA ARG A 55 1.59 -9.13 17.93
C ARG A 55 1.44 -10.30 16.96
N GLU A 56 0.43 -11.13 17.17
CA GLU A 56 0.05 -12.24 16.29
C GLU A 56 -0.40 -11.75 14.93
N GLU A 57 -1.25 -10.71 14.87
CA GLU A 57 -1.66 -10.08 13.61
C GLU A 57 -0.45 -9.59 12.82
N PHE A 58 0.44 -8.82 13.45
CA PHE A 58 1.66 -8.31 12.81
C PHE A 58 2.60 -9.44 12.37
N ALA A 59 2.85 -10.42 13.23
CA ALA A 59 3.64 -11.59 12.89
C ALA A 59 3.01 -12.35 11.72
N ALA A 60 1.68 -12.42 11.69
CA ALA A 60 0.97 -13.13 10.65
C ALA A 60 1.17 -12.49 9.28
N THR A 61 1.31 -11.16 9.23
CA THR A 61 1.57 -10.44 7.98
C THR A 61 2.88 -10.82 7.29
N ARG A 62 3.88 -11.35 8.02
CA ARG A 62 5.14 -11.85 7.42
C ARG A 62 5.00 -13.24 6.80
N GLY A 63 3.89 -13.91 7.03
CA GLY A 63 3.60 -15.23 6.47
C GLY A 63 4.61 -16.31 6.89
N ASP A 64 4.77 -17.33 6.05
CA ASP A 64 5.64 -18.49 6.25
C ASP A 64 6.90 -18.46 5.36
N SER A 65 6.93 -17.57 4.38
CA SER A 65 8.00 -17.47 3.39
C SER A 65 8.21 -16.03 2.93
N GLN A 66 9.43 -15.73 2.48
CA GLN A 66 9.77 -14.40 1.97
C GLN A 66 10.71 -14.49 0.76
N GLY A 67 10.64 -13.48 -0.09
CA GLY A 67 11.54 -13.27 -1.22
C GLY A 67 11.87 -11.79 -1.42
N PHE A 68 12.56 -11.49 -2.52
CA PHE A 68 12.93 -10.11 -2.87
C PHE A 68 12.44 -9.79 -4.28
N ALA A 69 11.91 -8.59 -4.45
CA ALA A 69 11.40 -8.11 -5.72
C ALA A 69 11.59 -6.60 -5.87
N PHE A 70 11.30 -6.10 -7.07
CA PHE A 70 11.15 -4.68 -7.36
C PHE A 70 9.94 -4.49 -8.28
N HIS A 71 9.43 -3.26 -8.37
CA HIS A 71 8.25 -2.95 -9.17
C HIS A 71 8.64 -2.53 -10.59
N CYS A 72 8.35 -3.38 -11.58
CA CYS A 72 8.58 -3.15 -13.02
C CYS A 72 7.58 -2.14 -13.62
N SER A 73 7.59 -0.91 -13.11
CA SER A 73 6.78 0.20 -13.60
C SER A 73 7.67 1.38 -13.99
N ASN A 74 7.20 2.24 -14.90
CA ASN A 74 7.92 3.43 -15.33
C ASN A 74 7.86 4.57 -14.28
N CYS A 75 8.21 4.26 -13.02
CA CYS A 75 8.20 5.21 -11.91
C CYS A 75 9.58 5.79 -11.57
N GLN A 76 10.65 5.30 -12.23
CA GLN A 76 12.05 5.64 -11.95
C GLN A 76 12.53 5.32 -10.51
N GLY A 77 11.66 4.70 -9.69
CA GLY A 77 11.98 4.37 -8.30
C GLY A 77 12.98 3.23 -8.18
N ASN A 78 12.80 2.15 -8.96
CA ASN A 78 13.62 0.93 -8.88
C ASN A 78 13.88 0.45 -7.43
N CYS A 79 12.86 0.60 -6.59
CA CYS A 79 12.94 0.36 -5.15
C CYS A 79 12.96 -1.15 -4.88
N ALA A 80 13.83 -1.60 -3.99
CA ALA A 80 13.97 -2.98 -3.55
C ALA A 80 12.97 -3.24 -2.43
N PHE A 81 12.20 -4.31 -2.60
CA PHE A 81 11.19 -4.75 -1.65
C PHE A 81 11.49 -6.18 -1.20
N ARG A 82 11.22 -6.44 0.07
CA ARG A 82 11.01 -7.78 0.58
C ARG A 82 9.53 -8.10 0.46
N VAL A 83 9.22 -9.26 -0.10
CA VAL A 83 7.86 -9.73 -0.35
C VAL A 83 7.60 -10.92 0.55
N PHE A 84 6.46 -10.95 1.21
CA PHE A 84 6.07 -11.99 2.15
C PHE A 84 4.90 -12.80 1.60
N ALA A 85 4.94 -14.10 1.82
CA ALA A 85 3.90 -15.03 1.42
C ALA A 85 3.51 -15.95 2.57
N ARG A 86 2.25 -16.39 2.55
CA ARG A 86 1.63 -17.32 3.48
C ARG A 86 0.84 -18.34 2.67
N ASP A 87 1.04 -19.62 2.92
CA ASP A 87 0.33 -20.71 2.22
C ASP A 87 0.43 -20.59 0.69
N GLY A 88 1.59 -20.12 0.19
CA GLY A 88 1.84 -19.90 -1.24
C GLY A 88 1.20 -18.64 -1.84
N VAL A 89 0.55 -17.79 -1.04
CA VAL A 89 -0.07 -16.52 -1.47
C VAL A 89 0.74 -15.34 -0.96
N VAL A 90 1.09 -14.41 -1.84
CA VAL A 90 1.74 -13.14 -1.46
C VAL A 90 0.75 -12.28 -0.67
N VAL A 91 1.13 -11.87 0.55
CA VAL A 91 0.25 -11.16 1.48
C VAL A 91 0.62 -9.70 1.69
N ARG A 92 1.91 -9.35 1.57
CA ARG A 92 2.40 -7.97 1.68
C ARG A 92 3.80 -7.83 1.13
N GLU A 93 4.22 -6.58 1.00
CA GLU A 93 5.61 -6.21 0.77
C GLU A 93 6.05 -5.08 1.73
N GLU A 94 7.36 -5.00 1.97
CA GLU A 94 7.98 -3.89 2.70
C GLU A 94 9.27 -3.46 2.01
N GLN A 95 9.66 -2.20 2.16
CA GLN A 95 10.95 -1.76 1.65
C GLN A 95 12.08 -2.57 2.26
N LEU A 96 13.01 -3.03 1.42
CA LEU A 96 14.14 -3.82 1.90
C LEU A 96 15.04 -3.01 2.85
N ALA A 97 15.18 -1.70 2.57
CA ALA A 97 15.97 -0.75 3.37
C ALA A 97 17.40 -1.21 3.69
N GLN A 98 18.06 -1.86 2.72
CA GLN A 98 19.44 -2.35 2.82
C GLN A 98 20.34 -1.85 1.69
N TYR A 99 20.06 -0.65 1.15
CA TYR A 99 20.99 0.00 0.23
C TYR A 99 22.30 0.34 0.97
N PRO A 100 23.47 0.06 0.37
CA PRO A 100 24.74 0.36 1.02
C PRO A 100 24.94 1.88 1.13
N GLN A 101 25.54 2.31 2.24
CA GLN A 101 25.98 3.68 2.37
C GLN A 101 27.18 3.94 1.47
N ILE A 102 27.04 4.87 0.52
CA ILE A 102 28.08 5.12 -0.51
C ILE A 102 29.08 6.16 -0.02
N ARG A 103 28.64 7.15 0.76
CA ARG A 103 29.47 8.23 1.34
C ARG A 103 28.93 8.64 2.69
N ALA A 104 29.77 8.70 3.72
CA ALA A 104 29.34 8.95 5.10
C ALA A 104 28.65 10.31 5.29
N GLU A 105 28.99 11.31 4.47
CA GLU A 105 28.49 12.67 4.57
C GLU A 105 27.13 12.87 3.88
N ILE A 106 26.66 11.88 3.11
CA ILE A 106 25.42 11.96 2.33
C ILE A 106 24.43 10.95 2.90
N PRO A 107 23.17 11.35 3.18
CA PRO A 107 22.14 10.39 3.54
C PRO A 107 22.00 9.28 2.50
N ASP A 108 21.90 8.05 2.97
CA ASP A 108 21.67 6.91 2.09
C ASP A 108 20.22 6.94 1.53
N PRO A 109 19.92 6.18 0.46
CA PRO A 109 18.60 6.23 -0.15
C PRO A 109 17.54 5.39 0.59
N ASN A 110 17.87 4.72 1.70
CA ASN A 110 16.89 3.92 2.44
C ASN A 110 15.78 4.79 3.03
N PRO A 111 14.54 4.29 3.14
CA PRO A 111 14.08 2.97 2.66
C PRO A 111 13.64 2.97 1.18
N ARG A 112 13.62 4.13 0.51
CA ARG A 112 12.86 4.36 -0.74
C ARG A 112 11.38 3.92 -0.58
N GLY A 113 10.77 3.41 -1.65
CA GLY A 113 9.36 3.00 -1.68
C GLY A 113 8.39 4.15 -1.87
N CYS A 114 7.13 3.82 -2.14
CA CYS A 114 6.03 4.78 -2.26
C CYS A 114 4.71 4.08 -1.95
N ASN A 115 3.64 4.87 -1.77
CA ASN A 115 2.29 4.38 -1.49
C ASN A 115 1.76 3.35 -2.50
N LYS A 116 2.16 3.44 -3.78
CA LYS A 116 1.80 2.47 -4.82
C LYS A 116 2.54 1.15 -4.68
N GLY A 117 3.82 1.20 -4.28
CA GLY A 117 4.65 0.01 -4.12
C GLY A 117 4.26 -0.81 -2.89
N THR A 118 3.78 -0.17 -1.84
CA THR A 118 3.37 -0.84 -0.58
C THR A 118 2.03 -1.58 -0.67
N ILE A 119 1.35 -1.52 -1.82
CA ILE A 119 0.06 -2.19 -2.05
C ILE A 119 0.07 -3.05 -3.32
N HIS A 120 1.25 -3.30 -3.90
CA HIS A 120 1.34 -3.99 -5.19
C HIS A 120 0.85 -5.43 -5.12
N SER A 121 1.08 -6.09 -3.98
CA SER A 121 0.55 -7.42 -3.65
C SER A 121 -0.95 -7.57 -3.90
N GLN A 122 -1.75 -6.52 -3.69
CA GLN A 122 -3.20 -6.55 -3.93
C GLN A 122 -3.53 -6.82 -5.41
N SER A 123 -2.74 -6.27 -6.33
CA SER A 123 -2.94 -6.47 -7.78
C SER A 123 -2.77 -7.93 -8.22
N MET A 124 -2.13 -8.76 -7.40
CA MET A 124 -2.03 -10.18 -7.66
C MET A 124 -3.36 -10.93 -7.44
N ALA A 125 -4.26 -10.39 -6.64
CA ALA A 125 -5.56 -10.98 -6.35
C ALA A 125 -6.74 -10.14 -6.86
N ASP A 126 -6.48 -9.03 -7.57
CA ASP A 126 -7.52 -8.16 -8.11
C ASP A 126 -8.47 -8.91 -9.05
N ALA A 127 -9.76 -8.53 -8.99
CA ALA A 127 -10.82 -9.11 -9.84
C ALA A 127 -10.56 -8.91 -11.34
N ASP A 128 -9.81 -7.87 -11.70
CA ASP A 128 -9.44 -7.54 -13.08
C ASP A 128 -8.20 -8.30 -13.57
N ARG A 129 -7.60 -9.19 -12.74
CA ARG A 129 -6.41 -9.94 -13.11
C ARG A 129 -6.69 -10.89 -14.28
N LEU A 130 -5.85 -10.78 -15.31
CA LEU A 130 -5.90 -11.69 -16.46
C LEU A 130 -5.28 -13.05 -16.10
N HIS A 131 -6.12 -14.07 -15.96
CA HIS A 131 -5.69 -15.43 -15.64
C HIS A 131 -5.43 -16.30 -16.88
N TRP A 132 -6.01 -15.96 -18.03
CA TRP A 132 -6.00 -16.80 -19.24
C TRP A 132 -5.79 -15.96 -20.50
N PRO A 133 -5.26 -16.55 -21.59
CA PRO A 133 -5.33 -15.95 -22.92
C PRO A 133 -6.78 -15.72 -23.34
N LEU A 134 -7.07 -14.51 -23.81
CA LEU A 134 -8.40 -14.09 -24.24
C LEU A 134 -8.37 -13.68 -25.71
N GLN A 135 -9.32 -14.20 -26.48
CA GLN A 135 -9.55 -13.79 -27.86
C GLN A 135 -10.82 -12.96 -27.97
N ARG A 136 -10.74 -11.82 -28.65
CA ARG A 136 -11.90 -10.94 -28.88
C ARG A 136 -12.94 -11.62 -29.79
N VAL A 137 -14.22 -11.54 -29.42
CA VAL A 137 -15.35 -12.06 -30.23
C VAL A 137 -16.31 -10.98 -30.75
N GLY A 138 -16.26 -9.76 -30.20
CA GLY A 138 -17.04 -8.60 -30.65
C GLY A 138 -16.21 -7.57 -31.42
N ARG A 139 -16.72 -6.35 -31.62
CA ARG A 139 -15.90 -5.21 -32.09
C ARG A 139 -14.88 -4.80 -31.03
N ARG A 140 -13.80 -4.12 -31.43
CA ARG A 140 -12.79 -3.59 -30.49
C ARG A 140 -13.46 -2.60 -29.52
N GLY A 141 -13.17 -2.75 -28.22
CA GLY A 141 -13.74 -1.91 -27.16
C GLY A 141 -15.01 -2.44 -26.50
N GLU A 142 -15.66 -3.49 -27.03
CA GLU A 142 -16.92 -4.01 -26.46
C GLU A 142 -16.74 -4.91 -25.22
N GLY A 143 -15.49 -5.23 -24.83
CA GLY A 143 -15.23 -6.10 -23.68
C GLY A 143 -15.69 -7.56 -23.84
N ARG A 144 -15.96 -8.02 -25.08
CA ARG A 144 -16.43 -9.38 -25.36
C ARG A 144 -15.27 -10.31 -25.72
N TRP A 145 -15.03 -11.30 -24.86
CA TRP A 145 -13.89 -12.21 -24.95
C TRP A 145 -14.32 -13.68 -24.87
N ARG A 146 -13.56 -14.55 -25.53
CA ARG A 146 -13.57 -15.99 -25.29
C ARG A 146 -12.20 -16.43 -24.78
N ARG A 147 -12.17 -17.33 -23.81
CA ARG A 147 -10.92 -17.98 -23.38
C ARG A 147 -10.39 -18.87 -24.50
N VAL A 148 -9.07 -18.87 -24.71
CA VAL A 148 -8.38 -19.77 -25.63
C VAL A 148 -7.19 -20.43 -24.93
N ALA A 149 -6.72 -21.55 -25.48
CA ALA A 149 -5.48 -22.17 -25.04
C ALA A 149 -4.27 -21.30 -25.44
N TRP A 150 -3.15 -21.45 -24.72
CA TRP A 150 -1.91 -20.73 -25.02
C TRP A 150 -1.41 -21.02 -26.44
N ASP A 151 -1.32 -22.29 -26.83
CA ASP A 151 -0.86 -22.69 -28.16
C ASP A 151 -1.72 -22.05 -29.26
N ALA A 152 -3.05 -22.12 -29.12
CA ALA A 152 -3.97 -21.51 -30.06
C ALA A 152 -3.82 -19.97 -30.15
N ALA A 153 -3.52 -19.30 -29.03
CA ALA A 153 -3.29 -17.85 -29.02
C ALA A 153 -1.97 -17.50 -29.73
N ILE A 154 -0.91 -18.25 -29.44
CA ILE A 154 0.43 -18.03 -29.99
C ILE A 154 0.44 -18.33 -31.48
N ASP A 155 -0.12 -19.46 -31.91
CA ASP A 155 -0.21 -19.86 -33.32
C ASP A 155 -0.96 -18.81 -34.15
N ALA A 156 -2.09 -18.31 -33.63
CA ALA A 156 -2.87 -17.28 -34.30
C ALA A 156 -2.08 -15.96 -34.45
N ILE A 157 -1.31 -15.58 -33.44
CA ILE A 157 -0.45 -14.38 -33.49
C ILE A 157 0.69 -14.60 -34.48
N ALA A 158 1.40 -15.73 -34.40
CA ALA A 158 2.54 -16.05 -35.25
C ALA A 158 2.14 -16.13 -36.72
N ALA A 159 1.05 -16.83 -37.04
CA ALA A 159 0.51 -16.91 -38.39
C ALA A 159 0.22 -15.51 -38.95
N LYS A 160 -0.35 -14.61 -38.14
CA LYS A 160 -0.64 -13.24 -38.60
C LYS A 160 0.63 -12.41 -38.80
N VAL A 161 1.65 -12.59 -37.96
CA VAL A 161 2.95 -11.94 -38.12
C VAL A 161 3.57 -12.37 -39.45
N VAL A 162 3.62 -13.67 -39.74
CA VAL A 162 4.16 -14.21 -41.00
C VAL A 162 3.38 -13.66 -42.20
N ASP A 163 2.05 -13.76 -42.19
CA ASP A 163 1.16 -13.23 -43.24
C ASP A 163 1.32 -11.72 -43.50
N THR A 164 1.74 -10.94 -42.50
CA THR A 164 1.98 -9.50 -42.67
C THR A 164 3.38 -9.20 -43.21
N MET A 165 4.34 -10.13 -43.03
CA MET A 165 5.72 -9.97 -43.47
C MET A 165 5.95 -10.41 -44.92
N VAL A 166 5.08 -11.26 -45.47
CA VAL A 166 5.10 -11.72 -46.87
C VAL A 166 4.11 -10.94 -47.73
#